data_AF-A0A4W2HGH3-F1
#
_entry.id   AF-A0A4W2HGH3-F1
#
_cell.length_a   1.000
_cell.length_b   1.000
_cell.length_c   1.000
_cell.angle_alpha   90.00
_cell.angle_beta   90.00
_cell.angle_gamma   90.00
#
_symmetry.space_group_name_H-M   'P 1'
#
loop_
_entity.id
_entity.type
_entity.pdbx_description
1 polymer ?
#
loop_
_entity_poly.entity_id
_entity_poly.type
_entity_poly.pdbx_seq_one_letter_code
_entity_poly.pdbx_strand_id
1 'polypeptide(L)'
;MNILEFNPVCLEIFCKPPVILNGQAVLPKATYKRGDTVCTKSGWTPAPACIETICDPPHIPNGVYRPELSKYRVQDKITYDCKKGFIPEIRGTDATCTRDGWVPSPRCTRKPCNYPVIKHGRLYNSYSGYFPADVNQQFFYYCDQYFVSPSQRSWDYLTCTTEGWSPEEPCLRQCIFNYLENGHTPHREEKYLQGETVRVHCYEGYSLQNDQNTMTCTESGWSPPPRCIRVKTCSKYNITIENGFLSESTSMYPLNKQTEYKCKSGYVTADGKTSGLITCLQNGWSSQPVCISKYLSTSYFVFQSPIMKRTTFWGISSRRSCRSSENCSTSTSSHHYFLDSQGKCGPPPPIDNGDITSLLQSVYPPGMSVEYQCQACYELQGNRNLVCQNGEWSEPPKCLEACVISEETMRKHHIQLRWKPDTKLYFKTEDNIEFMCQHGYHPVTPQHTFRTTCLEGKVVYPSCGKNID
;
A
#
# COMPACT_ATOMS: atom_id res chain seq x y z
N MET A 1 0.66 -62.04 -11.88
CA MET A 1 0.98 -60.78 -12.59
C MET A 1 2.13 -61.11 -13.54
N ASN A 2 1.87 -60.97 -14.85
CA ASN A 2 2.81 -61.34 -15.91
C ASN A 2 4.15 -60.62 -15.74
N ILE A 3 5.24 -61.37 -15.63
CA ILE A 3 6.59 -60.84 -15.81
C ILE A 3 6.75 -60.70 -17.32
N LEU A 4 6.49 -59.50 -17.83
CA LEU A 4 6.87 -59.13 -19.18
C LEU A 4 8.40 -59.00 -19.20
N GLU A 5 9.09 -60.07 -19.57
CA GLU A 5 10.49 -60.01 -20.01
C GLU A 5 10.54 -59.16 -21.29
N PHE A 6 10.80 -57.86 -21.14
CA PHE A 6 11.24 -57.04 -22.25
C PHE A 6 12.75 -57.14 -22.34
N ASN A 7 13.22 -57.97 -23.27
CA ASN A 7 14.63 -58.03 -23.68
C ASN A 7 15.11 -56.64 -24.13
N PRO A 8 16.35 -56.23 -23.79
CA PRO A 8 16.93 -55.02 -24.33
C PRO A 8 16.94 -55.10 -25.86
N VAL A 9 16.36 -54.10 -26.54
CA VAL A 9 16.38 -54.00 -27.99
C VAL A 9 17.78 -53.57 -28.42
N CYS A 10 18.73 -54.52 -28.50
CA CYS A 10 20.01 -54.28 -29.17
C CYS A 10 19.71 -54.21 -30.69
N LEU A 11 19.94 -53.06 -31.31
CA LEU A 11 19.98 -52.96 -32.78
C LEU A 11 21.25 -53.66 -33.26
N GLU A 12 21.12 -54.70 -34.08
CA GLU A 12 22.29 -55.32 -34.71
C GLU A 12 23.00 -54.29 -35.60
N ILE A 13 24.28 -54.03 -35.30
CA ILE A 13 25.11 -53.10 -36.06
C ILE A 13 26.04 -53.92 -36.97
N PHE A 14 25.72 -53.96 -38.25
CA PHE A 14 26.56 -54.62 -39.25
C PHE A 14 27.71 -53.69 -39.69
N CYS A 15 28.95 -54.02 -39.33
CA CYS A 15 30.14 -53.45 -39.99
C CYS A 15 30.35 -54.24 -41.27
N LYS A 16 30.21 -53.59 -42.44
CA LYS A 16 30.55 -54.16 -43.75
C LYS A 16 31.99 -53.76 -44.08
N PRO A 17 32.97 -54.68 -43.97
CA PRO A 17 34.36 -54.36 -44.32
C PRO A 17 34.47 -54.07 -45.83
N PRO A 18 35.34 -53.15 -46.25
CA PRO A 18 35.52 -52.86 -47.67
C PRO A 18 36.18 -54.05 -48.40
N VAL A 19 35.76 -54.30 -49.64
CA VAL A 19 36.35 -55.34 -50.50
C VAL A 19 37.69 -54.85 -51.04
N ILE A 20 38.74 -55.66 -50.89
CA ILE A 20 40.08 -55.37 -51.43
C ILE A 20 40.23 -56.10 -52.76
N LEU A 21 40.39 -55.35 -53.84
CA LEU A 21 40.75 -55.86 -55.17
C LEU A 21 42.14 -55.32 -55.51
N ASN A 22 43.06 -56.20 -55.88
CA ASN A 22 44.43 -55.84 -56.30
C ASN A 22 45.17 -54.90 -55.33
N GLY A 23 45.01 -55.11 -54.02
CA GLY A 23 45.73 -54.36 -52.99
C GLY A 23 45.21 -52.94 -52.69
N GLN A 24 44.14 -52.48 -53.35
CA GLN A 24 43.48 -51.20 -53.05
C GLN A 24 42.01 -51.39 -52.65
N ALA A 25 41.58 -50.69 -51.61
CA ALA A 25 40.19 -50.69 -51.17
C ALA A 25 39.33 -49.86 -52.13
N VAL A 26 38.37 -50.50 -52.81
CA VAL A 26 37.49 -49.84 -53.79
C VAL A 26 36.15 -49.52 -53.13
N LEU A 27 36.15 -48.52 -52.24
CA LEU A 27 35.02 -47.68 -51.80
C LEU A 27 35.60 -46.67 -50.78
N PRO A 28 35.39 -45.36 -50.95
CA PRO A 28 36.25 -44.35 -50.36
C PRO A 28 35.96 -44.14 -48.87
N LYS A 29 37.03 -43.97 -48.09
CA LYS A 29 37.10 -43.30 -46.79
C LYS A 29 35.85 -43.42 -45.90
N ALA A 30 35.81 -44.41 -45.01
CA ALA A 30 35.06 -44.22 -43.78
C ALA A 30 35.56 -45.10 -42.63
N THR A 31 36.54 -44.61 -41.88
CA THR A 31 36.62 -44.95 -40.46
C THR A 31 35.39 -44.34 -39.77
N TYR A 32 34.32 -45.11 -39.66
CA TYR A 32 33.17 -44.72 -38.84
C TYR A 32 33.51 -44.98 -37.37
N LYS A 33 33.60 -43.91 -36.57
CA LYS A 33 33.62 -43.98 -35.11
C LYS A 33 32.18 -43.92 -34.60
N ARG A 34 31.79 -44.88 -33.76
CA ARG A 34 30.52 -44.85 -33.02
C ARG A 34 30.77 -45.35 -31.60
N GLY A 35 30.67 -44.44 -30.63
CA GLY A 35 31.18 -44.67 -29.28
C GLY A 35 32.69 -44.91 -29.29
N ASP A 36 33.16 -45.83 -28.43
CA ASP A 36 34.59 -46.15 -28.27
C ASP A 36 35.10 -47.26 -29.21
N THR A 37 34.30 -47.70 -30.19
CA THR A 37 34.66 -48.77 -31.14
C THR A 37 34.93 -48.24 -32.54
N VAL A 38 35.89 -48.83 -33.24
CA VAL A 38 36.30 -48.44 -34.61
C VAL A 38 36.06 -49.61 -35.56
N CYS A 39 35.29 -49.41 -36.63
CA CYS A 39 35.12 -50.43 -37.69
C CYS A 39 36.40 -50.43 -38.56
N THR A 40 37.19 -51.49 -38.44
CA THR A 40 38.42 -51.71 -39.21
C THR A 40 38.19 -52.78 -40.27
N LYS A 41 39.23 -53.07 -41.08
CA LYS A 41 39.20 -54.15 -42.08
C LYS A 41 38.87 -55.53 -41.50
N SER A 42 39.10 -55.74 -40.20
CA SER A 42 38.85 -57.00 -39.50
C SER A 42 37.53 -57.00 -38.73
N GLY A 43 36.68 -55.99 -38.92
CA GLY A 43 35.46 -55.76 -38.15
C GLY A 43 35.63 -54.69 -37.07
N TRP A 44 34.64 -54.56 -36.18
CA TRP A 44 34.72 -53.62 -35.06
C TRP A 44 35.84 -54.00 -34.09
N THR A 45 36.65 -53.01 -33.71
CA THR A 45 37.77 -53.19 -32.78
C THR A 45 37.74 -52.07 -31.72
N PRO A 46 37.60 -52.40 -30.42
CA PRO A 46 37.24 -53.72 -29.87
C PRO A 46 35.84 -54.18 -30.32
N ALA A 47 35.54 -55.48 -30.16
CA ALA A 47 34.22 -56.02 -30.50
C ALA A 47 33.13 -55.31 -29.66
N PRO A 48 32.02 -54.86 -30.28
CA PRO A 48 30.99 -54.11 -29.58
C PRO A 48 30.28 -55.06 -28.63
N ALA A 49 30.39 -54.82 -27.33
CA ALA A 49 29.64 -55.52 -26.32
C ALA A 49 28.33 -54.75 -26.03
N CYS A 50 27.18 -55.44 -26.03
CA CYS A 50 25.93 -54.86 -25.51
C CYS A 50 26.07 -54.89 -23.97
N ILE A 51 26.61 -53.82 -23.39
CA ILE A 51 26.69 -53.65 -21.93
C ILE A 51 25.41 -52.94 -21.51
N GLU A 52 24.67 -53.57 -20.60
CA GLU A 52 23.50 -52.94 -20.00
C GLU A 52 23.93 -51.67 -19.27
N THR A 53 23.35 -50.52 -19.64
CA THR A 53 23.65 -49.25 -18.96
C THR A 53 22.88 -49.19 -17.65
N ILE A 54 23.62 -49.06 -16.56
CA ILE A 54 23.10 -48.97 -15.20
C ILE A 54 23.77 -47.81 -14.47
N CYS A 55 23.07 -47.21 -13.52
CA CYS A 55 23.66 -46.26 -12.59
C CYS A 55 24.01 -46.94 -11.27
N ASP A 56 25.19 -46.62 -10.74
CA ASP A 56 25.57 -46.97 -9.38
C ASP A 56 24.77 -46.13 -8.36
N PRO A 57 24.59 -46.62 -7.12
CA PRO A 57 23.94 -45.87 -6.05
C PRO A 57 24.63 -44.51 -5.83
N PRO A 58 23.89 -43.38 -5.87
CA PRO A 58 24.51 -42.07 -5.80
C PRO A 58 25.02 -41.76 -4.40
N HIS A 59 26.22 -41.19 -4.31
CA HIS A 59 26.76 -40.67 -3.07
C HIS A 59 26.35 -39.20 -2.88
N ILE A 60 25.42 -38.95 -1.97
CA ILE A 60 24.88 -37.62 -1.66
C ILE A 60 25.32 -37.21 -0.24
N PRO A 61 26.45 -36.49 -0.07
CA PRO A 61 26.86 -35.98 1.23
C PRO A 61 25.75 -35.09 1.81
N ASN A 62 25.41 -35.32 3.08
CA ASN A 62 24.33 -34.59 3.76
C ASN A 62 22.96 -34.70 3.05
N GLY A 63 22.72 -35.78 2.32
CA GLY A 63 21.41 -36.14 1.79
C GLY A 63 21.02 -37.58 2.13
N VAL A 64 19.75 -37.90 1.94
CA VAL A 64 19.16 -39.25 1.97
C VAL A 64 18.34 -39.43 0.71
N TYR A 65 18.18 -40.65 0.19
CA TYR A 65 17.41 -40.89 -1.03
C TYR A 65 16.64 -42.21 -0.99
N ARG A 66 15.60 -42.31 -1.84
CA ARG A 66 14.76 -43.51 -1.97
C ARG A 66 14.36 -43.73 -3.44
N PRO A 67 14.20 -44.98 -3.89
CA PRO A 67 14.50 -46.24 -3.18
C PRO A 67 16.02 -46.48 -3.10
N GLU A 68 16.49 -47.23 -2.10
CA GLU A 68 17.89 -47.65 -1.95
C GLU A 68 18.09 -49.03 -2.60
N LEU A 69 18.55 -49.05 -3.84
CA LEU A 69 18.81 -50.26 -4.61
C LEU A 69 20.32 -50.43 -4.80
N SER A 70 20.77 -51.66 -5.00
CA SER A 70 22.18 -51.94 -5.29
C SER A 70 22.61 -51.48 -6.69
N LYS A 71 21.66 -51.38 -7.63
CA LYS A 71 21.83 -50.93 -9.02
C LYS A 71 20.52 -50.34 -9.56
N TYR A 72 20.63 -49.40 -10.50
CA TYR A 72 19.49 -48.72 -11.13
C TYR A 72 19.56 -48.84 -12.65
N ARG A 73 18.42 -49.09 -13.28
CA ARG A 73 18.27 -49.12 -14.75
C ARG A 73 17.97 -47.73 -15.28
N VAL A 74 18.21 -47.53 -16.58
CA VAL A 74 17.85 -46.28 -17.25
C VAL A 74 16.35 -46.02 -17.08
N GLN A 75 15.99 -44.76 -16.79
CA GLN A 75 14.65 -44.28 -16.40
C GLN A 75 14.24 -44.54 -14.95
N ASP A 76 15.00 -45.30 -14.16
CA ASP A 76 14.76 -45.39 -12.73
C ASP A 76 14.95 -44.02 -12.08
N LYS A 77 14.05 -43.70 -11.15
CA LYS A 77 14.00 -42.42 -10.48
C LYS A 77 14.25 -42.59 -8.99
N ILE A 78 15.11 -41.75 -8.45
CA ILE A 78 15.26 -41.57 -7.01
C ILE A 78 14.70 -40.22 -6.60
N THR A 79 14.15 -40.16 -5.40
CA THR A 79 13.84 -38.91 -4.71
C THR A 79 14.80 -38.77 -3.55
N TYR A 80 15.46 -37.62 -3.44
CA TYR A 80 16.44 -37.31 -2.41
C TYR A 80 16.06 -36.07 -1.62
N ASP A 81 16.33 -36.12 -0.33
CA ASP A 81 16.12 -35.03 0.61
C ASP A 81 17.45 -34.65 1.25
N CYS A 82 17.69 -33.35 1.37
CA CYS A 82 18.88 -32.85 2.05
C CYS A 82 18.65 -32.81 3.57
N LYS A 83 19.67 -33.23 4.32
CA LYS A 83 19.70 -33.09 5.78
C LYS A 83 19.65 -31.61 6.17
N LYS A 84 19.20 -31.32 7.40
CA LYS A 84 19.06 -29.97 7.95
C LYS A 84 20.34 -29.14 7.71
N GLY A 85 20.22 -27.98 7.05
CA GLY A 85 21.34 -27.09 6.72
C GLY A 85 21.75 -27.07 5.25
N PHE A 86 21.18 -27.96 4.44
CA PHE A 86 21.52 -28.12 3.03
C PHE A 86 20.27 -28.08 2.14
N ILE A 87 20.43 -27.65 0.90
CA ILE A 87 19.41 -27.59 -0.14
C ILE A 87 19.89 -28.25 -1.43
N PRO A 88 18.98 -28.75 -2.28
CA PRO A 88 19.33 -29.20 -3.62
C PRO A 88 20.01 -28.09 -4.43
N GLU A 89 21.13 -28.41 -5.09
CA GLU A 89 21.85 -27.48 -5.97
C GLU A 89 20.99 -27.02 -7.16
N ILE A 90 20.07 -27.87 -7.61
CA ILE A 90 19.13 -27.64 -8.71
C ILE A 90 17.71 -27.72 -8.15
N ARG A 91 16.78 -26.90 -8.66
CA ARG A 91 15.37 -26.96 -8.25
C ARG A 91 14.78 -28.34 -8.57
N GLY A 92 14.43 -29.07 -7.52
CA GLY A 92 13.87 -30.42 -7.60
C GLY A 92 14.57 -31.35 -6.60
N THR A 93 13.87 -32.39 -6.19
CA THR A 93 14.38 -33.44 -5.28
C THR A 93 14.48 -34.79 -5.98
N ASP A 94 14.39 -34.79 -7.30
CA ASP A 94 14.31 -35.99 -8.11
C ASP A 94 15.52 -36.10 -9.03
N ALA A 95 16.13 -37.27 -9.09
CA ALA A 95 17.17 -37.60 -10.06
C ALA A 95 16.78 -38.86 -10.82
N THR A 96 16.96 -38.84 -12.14
CA THR A 96 16.64 -39.94 -13.03
C THR A 96 17.94 -40.56 -13.55
N CYS A 97 18.06 -41.88 -13.51
CA CYS A 97 19.18 -42.58 -14.12
C CYS A 97 19.05 -42.49 -15.65
N THR A 98 20.05 -41.88 -16.28
CA THR A 98 20.16 -41.78 -17.73
C THR A 98 21.37 -42.57 -18.22
N ARG A 99 21.55 -42.66 -19.54
CA ARG A 99 22.73 -43.31 -20.11
C ARG A 99 24.05 -42.66 -19.68
N ASP A 100 24.00 -41.37 -19.34
CA ASP A 100 25.18 -40.57 -18.98
C ASP A 100 25.31 -40.38 -17.44
N GLY A 101 24.49 -41.09 -16.65
CA GLY A 101 24.45 -41.02 -15.18
C GLY A 101 23.19 -40.35 -14.62
N TRP A 102 23.23 -39.97 -13.35
CA TRP A 102 22.11 -39.33 -12.65
C TRP A 102 21.87 -37.89 -13.12
N VAL A 103 20.66 -37.60 -13.59
CA VAL A 103 20.25 -36.28 -14.10
C VAL A 103 18.95 -35.81 -13.41
N PRO A 104 18.93 -34.62 -12.79
CA PRO A 104 20.10 -33.82 -12.39
C PRO A 104 21.02 -34.59 -11.42
N SER A 105 22.30 -34.18 -11.32
CA SER A 105 23.22 -34.77 -10.34
C SER A 105 22.72 -34.44 -8.92
N PRO A 106 22.34 -35.43 -8.11
CA PRO A 106 21.73 -35.18 -6.81
C PRO A 106 22.81 -34.69 -5.83
N ARG A 107 22.79 -33.39 -5.54
CA ARG A 107 23.77 -32.72 -4.68
C ARG A 107 23.08 -31.81 -3.69
N CYS A 108 23.52 -31.90 -2.44
CA CYS A 108 23.07 -31.05 -1.34
C CYS A 108 24.15 -30.02 -1.03
N THR A 109 23.89 -28.75 -1.33
CA THR A 109 24.77 -27.61 -1.03
C THR A 109 24.27 -26.85 0.18
N ARG A 110 25.15 -26.19 0.92
CA ARG A 110 24.73 -25.33 2.05
C ARG A 110 23.85 -24.19 1.54
N LYS A 111 22.81 -23.82 2.29
CA LYS A 111 22.02 -22.59 2.04
C LYS A 111 22.59 -21.49 2.94
N PRO A 112 23.43 -20.58 2.43
CA PRO A 112 23.91 -19.49 3.25
C PRO A 112 22.85 -18.39 3.39
N CYS A 113 22.91 -17.63 4.47
CA CYS A 113 22.12 -16.42 4.64
C CYS A 113 22.85 -15.22 4.01
N ASN A 114 22.18 -14.52 3.11
CA ASN A 114 22.69 -13.26 2.56
C ASN A 114 22.67 -12.15 3.62
N TYR A 115 23.29 -11.01 3.33
CA TYR A 115 23.31 -9.85 4.24
C TYR A 115 21.89 -9.50 4.76
N PRO A 116 21.67 -9.41 6.07
CA PRO A 116 20.34 -9.19 6.64
C PRO A 116 19.85 -7.76 6.43
N VAL A 117 18.56 -7.62 6.11
CA VAL A 117 17.86 -6.32 6.09
C VAL A 117 17.04 -6.22 7.38
N ILE A 118 17.49 -5.39 8.31
CA ILE A 118 16.86 -5.17 9.61
C ILE A 118 16.01 -3.90 9.52
N LYS A 119 14.69 -4.02 9.68
CA LYS A 119 13.81 -2.84 9.80
C LYS A 119 13.98 -2.21 11.18
N HIS A 120 14.12 -0.89 11.23
CA HIS A 120 14.32 -0.13 12.48
C HIS A 120 15.51 -0.64 13.30
N GLY A 121 16.60 -0.98 12.63
CA GLY A 121 17.82 -1.45 13.27
C GLY A 121 18.97 -1.64 12.27
N ARG A 122 20.12 -2.04 12.80
CA ARG A 122 21.36 -2.21 12.03
C ARG A 122 22.26 -3.28 12.61
N LEU A 123 23.01 -3.94 11.74
CA LEU A 123 24.03 -4.90 12.16
C LEU A 123 25.25 -4.18 12.77
N TYR A 124 25.82 -4.73 13.83
CA TYR A 124 27.10 -4.28 14.38
C TYR A 124 28.23 -4.80 13.51
N ASN A 125 29.16 -3.91 13.12
CA ASN A 125 30.24 -4.19 12.18
C ASN A 125 29.72 -4.72 10.83
N SER A 126 29.23 -3.79 9.99
CA SER A 126 28.68 -4.03 8.66
C SER A 126 29.72 -4.40 7.58
N TYR A 127 30.79 -5.11 7.94
CA TYR A 127 31.78 -5.59 6.97
C TYR A 127 31.16 -6.66 6.06
N SER A 128 31.04 -6.35 4.78
CA SER A 128 30.45 -7.25 3.78
C SER A 128 31.24 -8.56 3.57
N GLY A 129 32.50 -8.62 4.01
CA GLY A 129 33.37 -9.80 3.89
C GLY A 129 32.95 -11.01 4.74
N TYR A 130 32.02 -10.84 5.69
CA TYR A 130 31.48 -11.93 6.52
C TYR A 130 30.24 -12.62 5.93
N PHE A 131 29.77 -12.16 4.77
CA PHE A 131 28.59 -12.71 4.10
C PHE A 131 28.99 -13.33 2.75
N PRO A 132 28.36 -14.44 2.33
CA PRO A 132 27.18 -15.09 2.91
C PRO A 132 27.45 -15.83 4.22
N ALA A 133 26.53 -15.76 5.19
CA ALA A 133 26.68 -16.39 6.50
C ALA A 133 26.31 -17.88 6.47
N ASP A 134 27.11 -18.71 7.14
CA ASP A 134 26.81 -20.13 7.38
C ASP A 134 25.70 -20.31 8.44
N VAL A 135 24.93 -21.39 8.33
CA VAL A 135 23.91 -21.75 9.32
C VAL A 135 24.54 -21.91 10.71
N ASN A 136 23.84 -21.41 11.73
CA ASN A 136 24.24 -21.24 13.13
C ASN A 136 25.25 -20.13 13.42
N GLN A 137 25.70 -19.37 12.41
CA GLN A 137 26.44 -18.14 12.69
C GLN A 137 25.51 -17.09 13.29
N GLN A 138 26.03 -16.37 14.28
CA GLN A 138 25.32 -15.32 15.00
C GLN A 138 25.99 -13.98 14.76
N PHE A 139 25.17 -12.97 14.48
CA PHE A 139 25.60 -11.60 14.25
C PHE A 139 24.92 -10.68 15.22
N PHE A 140 25.68 -9.78 15.80
CA PHE A 140 25.16 -8.80 16.74
C PHE A 140 24.45 -7.68 15.97
N TYR A 141 23.27 -7.25 16.43
CA TYR A 141 22.55 -6.11 15.85
C TYR A 141 22.03 -5.17 16.94
N TYR A 142 21.76 -3.92 16.54
CA TYR A 142 21.10 -2.91 17.36
C TYR A 142 19.74 -2.56 16.76
N CYS A 143 18.76 -2.29 17.61
CA CYS A 143 17.53 -1.65 17.21
C CYS A 143 17.66 -0.12 17.32
N ASP A 144 16.90 0.57 16.48
CA ASP A 144 16.79 2.01 16.49
C ASP A 144 16.04 2.49 17.74
N GLN A 145 16.05 3.80 17.97
CA GLN A 145 15.43 4.38 19.14
C GLN A 145 13.93 4.04 19.20
N TYR A 146 13.45 3.66 20.39
CA TYR A 146 12.08 3.20 20.64
C TYR A 146 11.69 1.86 20.01
N PHE A 147 12.66 1.12 19.49
CA PHE A 147 12.53 -0.29 19.11
C PHE A 147 13.41 -1.16 20.00
N VAL A 148 12.97 -2.39 20.24
CA VAL A 148 13.68 -3.35 21.07
C VAL A 148 13.65 -4.74 20.44
N SER A 149 14.65 -5.53 20.79
CA SER A 149 14.73 -6.94 20.40
C SER A 149 13.67 -7.80 21.09
N PRO A 150 13.49 -9.07 20.67
CA PRO A 150 12.65 -10.02 21.41
C PRO A 150 13.06 -10.18 22.88
N SER A 151 14.35 -9.98 23.20
CA SER A 151 14.86 -9.96 24.58
C SER A 151 14.61 -8.64 25.32
N GLN A 152 13.84 -7.71 24.73
CA GLN A 152 13.51 -6.38 25.23
C GLN A 152 14.73 -5.48 25.50
N ARG A 153 15.79 -5.64 24.71
CA ARG A 153 17.01 -4.82 24.77
C ARG A 153 17.16 -3.99 23.49
N SER A 154 18.04 -3.00 23.52
CA SER A 154 18.39 -2.21 22.33
C SER A 154 19.27 -2.97 21.33
N TRP A 155 19.61 -4.22 21.63
CA TRP A 155 20.48 -5.07 20.82
C TRP A 155 20.20 -6.55 21.08
N ASP A 156 20.55 -7.39 20.12
CA ASP A 156 20.51 -8.85 20.26
C ASP A 156 21.38 -9.56 19.21
N TYR A 157 21.27 -10.88 19.14
CA TYR A 157 21.89 -11.71 18.12
C TYR A 157 20.89 -12.17 17.05
N LEU A 158 21.25 -11.98 15.80
CA LEU A 158 20.60 -12.53 14.63
C LEU A 158 21.30 -13.83 14.25
N THR A 159 20.57 -14.94 14.21
CA THR A 159 21.13 -16.27 13.92
C THR A 159 20.72 -16.71 12.52
N CYS A 160 21.69 -17.10 11.68
CA CYS A 160 21.37 -17.71 10.39
C CYS A 160 20.85 -19.12 10.63
N THR A 161 19.60 -19.38 10.29
CA THR A 161 18.97 -20.70 10.40
C THR A 161 18.75 -21.31 9.02
N THR A 162 18.25 -22.54 8.97
CA THR A 162 17.91 -23.20 7.70
C THR A 162 16.79 -22.52 6.93
N GLU A 163 15.91 -21.82 7.64
CA GLU A 163 14.75 -21.13 7.07
C GLU A 163 15.11 -19.70 6.64
N GLY A 164 16.05 -19.06 7.35
CA GLY A 164 16.53 -17.71 7.08
C GLY A 164 17.11 -17.09 8.36
N TRP A 165 17.15 -15.77 8.42
CA TRP A 165 17.51 -15.07 9.64
C TRP A 165 16.44 -15.24 10.72
N SER A 166 16.87 -15.56 11.94
CA SER A 166 16.01 -15.63 13.12
C SER A 166 16.54 -14.71 14.21
N PRO A 167 15.70 -13.88 14.85
CA PRO A 167 14.27 -13.66 14.57
C PRO A 167 14.01 -13.05 13.19
N GLU A 168 12.85 -13.36 12.58
CA GLU A 168 12.42 -12.78 11.30
C GLU A 168 12.13 -11.27 11.43
N GLU A 169 11.49 -10.89 12.54
CA GLU A 169 11.26 -9.50 12.95
C GLU A 169 12.13 -9.16 14.17
N PRO A 170 13.39 -8.72 13.96
CA PRO A 170 14.34 -8.50 15.04
C PRO A 170 14.07 -7.26 15.90
N CYS A 171 13.36 -6.25 15.39
CA CYS A 171 13.11 -5.02 16.13
C CYS A 171 11.62 -4.70 16.16
N LEU A 172 11.03 -4.77 17.34
CA LEU A 172 9.63 -4.46 17.59
C LEU A 172 9.51 -3.11 18.28
N ARG A 173 8.47 -2.35 17.93
CA ARG A 173 8.21 -1.05 18.56
C ARG A 173 7.95 -1.22 20.05
N GLN A 174 8.60 -0.43 20.89
CA GLN A 174 8.33 -0.32 22.32
C GLN A 174 7.70 1.04 22.65
N CYS A 175 6.39 1.07 22.84
CA CYS A 175 5.68 2.27 23.24
C CYS A 175 5.77 2.48 24.75
N ILE A 176 6.03 3.72 25.15
CA ILE A 176 6.12 4.12 26.56
C ILE A 176 4.82 4.85 26.90
N PHE A 177 4.14 4.42 27.96
CA PHE A 177 2.98 5.11 28.51
C PHE A 177 3.33 5.72 29.87
N ASN A 178 3.46 7.04 29.87
CA ASN A 178 3.79 7.84 31.04
C ASN A 178 2.99 9.15 31.09
N TYR A 179 2.10 9.39 30.11
CA TYR A 179 1.33 10.62 30.00
C TYR A 179 0.05 10.38 29.20
N LEU A 180 -1.06 10.96 29.66
CA LEU A 180 -2.33 11.02 28.95
C LEU A 180 -2.92 12.43 29.04
N GLU A 181 -3.09 13.11 27.91
CA GLU A 181 -3.70 14.44 27.87
C GLU A 181 -5.19 14.36 28.19
N ASN A 182 -5.69 15.20 29.11
CA ASN A 182 -7.08 15.21 29.59
C ASN A 182 -7.56 13.85 30.15
N GLY A 183 -6.67 13.09 30.80
CA GLY A 183 -7.01 11.83 31.45
C GLY A 183 -6.08 11.45 32.60
N HIS A 184 -6.33 10.28 33.17
CA HIS A 184 -5.54 9.73 34.26
C HIS A 184 -4.24 9.12 33.73
N THR A 185 -3.12 9.69 34.18
CA THR A 185 -1.77 9.21 33.88
C THR A 185 -1.36 8.12 34.89
N PRO A 186 -0.66 7.06 34.47
CA PRO A 186 -0.21 6.01 35.39
C PRO A 186 0.81 6.55 36.40
N HIS A 187 0.86 5.93 37.58
CA HIS A 187 1.82 6.31 38.63
C HIS A 187 3.28 6.00 38.28
N ARG A 188 3.51 5.07 37.36
CA ARG A 188 4.83 4.66 36.89
C ARG A 188 4.83 4.56 35.37
N GLU A 189 6.01 4.68 34.79
CA GLU A 189 6.19 4.42 33.36
C GLU A 189 5.88 2.96 33.05
N GLU A 190 4.96 2.75 32.10
CA GLU A 190 4.59 1.44 31.58
C GLU A 190 5.12 1.28 30.15
N LYS A 191 5.57 0.07 29.81
CA LYS A 191 6.17 -0.23 28.50
C LYS A 191 5.36 -1.31 27.82
N TYR A 192 5.05 -1.07 26.56
CA TYR A 192 4.22 -1.95 25.74
C TYR A 192 4.94 -2.26 24.44
N LEU A 193 4.84 -3.50 23.99
CA LEU A 193 5.37 -3.96 22.71
C LEU A 193 4.34 -3.79 21.59
N GLN A 194 4.84 -3.77 20.36
CA GLN A 194 4.03 -3.68 19.16
C GLN A 194 2.90 -4.73 19.14
N GLY A 195 1.68 -4.28 18.91
CA GLY A 195 0.46 -5.08 18.93
C GLY A 195 -0.27 -5.09 20.28
N GLU A 196 0.39 -4.67 21.37
CA GLU A 196 -0.25 -4.62 22.69
C GLU A 196 -1.19 -3.42 22.83
N THR A 197 -2.24 -3.61 23.63
CA THR A 197 -3.28 -2.61 23.87
C THR A 197 -3.38 -2.29 25.36
N VAL A 198 -3.64 -1.03 25.69
CA VAL A 198 -3.88 -0.57 27.06
C VAL A 198 -5.16 0.23 27.14
N ARG A 199 -5.93 -0.02 28.22
CA ARG A 199 -7.13 0.74 28.54
C ARG A 199 -6.75 2.01 29.29
N VAL A 200 -7.29 3.14 28.85
CA VAL A 200 -7.06 4.45 29.44
C VAL A 200 -8.35 5.04 29.99
N HIS A 201 -8.20 5.92 30.98
CA HIS A 201 -9.31 6.60 31.62
C HIS A 201 -9.20 8.10 31.37
N CYS A 202 -10.08 8.63 30.53
CA CYS A 202 -10.20 10.07 30.29
C CYS A 202 -10.96 10.75 31.43
N TYR A 203 -10.74 12.06 31.61
CA TYR A 203 -11.53 12.87 32.54
C TYR A 203 -12.99 12.98 32.06
N GLU A 204 -13.88 13.35 32.97
CA GLU A 204 -15.30 13.49 32.68
C GLU A 204 -15.54 14.46 31.51
N GLY A 205 -16.33 14.03 30.52
CA GLY A 205 -16.58 14.81 29.30
C GLY A 205 -15.50 14.70 28.22
N TYR A 206 -14.51 13.82 28.38
CA TYR A 206 -13.49 13.50 27.37
C TYR A 206 -13.50 12.01 27.00
N SER A 207 -13.15 11.68 25.75
CA SER A 207 -12.98 10.31 25.24
C SER A 207 -11.79 10.23 24.26
N LEU A 208 -11.26 9.04 23.97
CA LEU A 208 -10.36 8.89 22.83
C LEU A 208 -11.16 9.03 21.52
N GLN A 209 -10.46 9.15 20.39
CA GLN A 209 -11.09 9.22 19.08
C GLN A 209 -12.09 8.05 18.88
N ASN A 210 -13.27 8.37 18.33
CA ASN A 210 -14.39 7.44 18.11
C ASN A 210 -14.97 6.81 19.41
N ASP A 211 -14.93 7.55 20.52
CA ASP A 211 -15.45 7.09 21.82
C ASP A 211 -14.81 5.79 22.32
N GLN A 212 -13.56 5.54 21.90
CA GLN A 212 -12.76 4.43 22.38
C GLN A 212 -12.15 4.76 23.76
N ASN A 213 -11.73 3.72 24.46
CA ASN A 213 -11.00 3.81 25.73
C ASN A 213 -9.73 2.95 25.74
N THR A 214 -9.30 2.50 24.56
CA THR A 214 -8.11 1.68 24.36
C THR A 214 -7.18 2.33 23.36
N MET A 215 -5.89 2.32 23.67
CA MET A 215 -4.82 2.66 22.71
C MET A 215 -3.94 1.45 22.46
N THR A 216 -3.43 1.35 21.24
CA THR A 216 -2.63 0.22 20.75
C THR A 216 -1.23 0.70 20.39
N CYS A 217 -0.20 -0.03 20.79
CA CYS A 217 1.16 0.22 20.34
C CYS A 217 1.31 -0.31 18.90
N THR A 218 1.35 0.58 17.93
CA THR A 218 1.59 0.24 16.52
C THR A 218 3.06 0.45 16.17
N GLU A 219 3.51 0.01 14.99
CA GLU A 219 4.86 0.28 14.49
C GLU A 219 5.20 1.79 14.51
N SER A 220 4.21 2.65 14.23
CA SER A 220 4.35 4.12 14.27
C SER A 220 4.26 4.75 15.67
N GLY A 221 3.94 3.97 16.71
CA GLY A 221 3.69 4.46 18.07
C GLY A 221 2.23 4.27 18.52
N TRP A 222 1.78 5.05 19.52
CA TRP A 222 0.43 4.92 20.07
C TRP A 222 -0.66 5.32 19.08
N SER A 223 -1.63 4.43 18.87
CA SER A 223 -2.82 4.68 18.06
C SER A 223 -4.11 4.25 18.79
N PRO A 224 -5.08 5.17 19.03
CA PRO A 224 -4.94 6.61 18.83
C PRO A 224 -3.84 7.22 19.73
N PRO A 225 -3.34 8.43 19.42
CA PRO A 225 -2.37 9.12 20.29
C PRO A 225 -2.91 9.29 21.72
N PRO A 226 -2.03 9.42 22.73
CA PRO A 226 -2.42 9.51 24.14
C PRO A 226 -3.02 10.88 24.49
N ARG A 227 -4.13 11.22 23.83
CA ARG A 227 -4.90 12.44 24.00
C ARG A 227 -6.39 12.14 24.06
N CYS A 228 -7.03 12.53 25.15
CA CYS A 228 -8.48 12.51 25.25
C CYS A 228 -9.03 13.80 24.66
N ILE A 229 -9.96 13.67 23.70
CA ILE A 229 -10.67 14.78 23.06
C ILE A 229 -11.99 15.00 23.78
N ARG A 230 -12.44 16.26 23.85
CA ARG A 230 -13.72 16.58 24.48
C ARG A 230 -14.85 15.89 23.71
N VAL A 231 -15.68 15.12 24.41
CA VAL A 231 -16.86 14.48 23.83
C VAL A 231 -17.76 15.58 23.30
N LYS A 232 -18.15 15.50 22.02
CA LYS A 232 -19.12 16.42 21.46
C LYS A 232 -20.46 16.18 22.16
N THR A 233 -20.99 17.21 22.80
CA THR A 233 -22.29 17.16 23.47
C THR A 233 -23.25 18.14 22.84
N CYS A 234 -24.54 17.79 22.83
CA CYS A 234 -25.62 18.69 22.48
C CYS A 234 -26.22 19.27 23.76
N SER A 235 -26.30 20.59 23.84
CA SER A 235 -27.00 21.24 24.94
C SER A 235 -28.51 21.17 24.74
N LYS A 236 -29.24 20.96 25.84
CA LYS A 236 -30.69 21.15 25.90
C LYS A 236 -31.11 22.56 25.48
N TYR A 237 -30.27 23.57 25.76
CA TYR A 237 -30.57 24.96 25.46
C TYR A 237 -30.39 25.33 23.98
N ASN A 238 -29.63 24.52 23.24
CA ASN A 238 -29.43 24.73 21.80
C ASN A 238 -30.60 24.20 20.95
N ILE A 239 -31.65 23.69 21.59
CA ILE A 239 -32.85 23.19 20.91
C ILE A 239 -34.10 23.80 21.54
N THR A 240 -34.91 24.43 20.70
CA THR A 240 -36.23 24.94 21.09
C THR A 240 -37.29 24.05 20.43
N ILE A 241 -38.15 23.46 21.26
CA ILE A 241 -39.29 22.65 20.81
C ILE A 241 -40.54 23.50 20.99
N GLU A 242 -41.01 24.08 19.89
CA GLU A 242 -42.27 24.83 19.92
C GLU A 242 -43.42 23.89 20.25
N ASN A 243 -44.25 24.26 21.23
CA ASN A 243 -45.35 23.42 21.71
C ASN A 243 -44.94 22.01 22.19
N GLY A 244 -43.69 21.82 22.62
CA GLY A 244 -43.18 20.57 23.19
C GLY A 244 -42.05 20.78 24.20
N PHE A 245 -41.49 19.69 24.70
CA PHE A 245 -40.36 19.68 25.64
C PHE A 245 -39.61 18.33 25.59
N LEU A 246 -38.34 18.33 26.00
CA LEU A 246 -37.58 17.09 26.16
C LEU A 246 -38.04 16.34 27.43
N SER A 247 -38.29 15.04 27.30
CA SER A 247 -38.78 14.15 28.37
C SER A 247 -37.78 14.05 29.53
N GLU A 248 -36.48 14.05 29.21
CA GLU A 248 -35.39 14.03 30.18
C GLU A 248 -35.00 15.45 30.67
N SER A 249 -34.56 15.54 31.93
CA SER A 249 -34.12 16.80 32.57
C SER A 249 -32.63 17.11 32.39
N THR A 250 -31.87 16.25 31.72
CA THR A 250 -30.42 16.40 31.51
C THR A 250 -30.09 17.66 30.70
N SER A 251 -29.05 18.40 31.11
CA SER A 251 -28.65 19.65 30.46
C SER A 251 -27.72 19.45 29.25
N MET A 252 -27.01 18.32 29.19
CA MET A 252 -26.10 17.94 28.11
C MET A 252 -26.33 16.49 27.68
N TYR A 253 -26.28 16.24 26.38
CA TYR A 253 -26.48 14.93 25.78
C TYR A 253 -25.23 14.52 25.00
N PRO A 254 -24.63 13.35 25.26
CA PRO A 254 -23.47 12.88 24.51
C PRO A 254 -23.81 12.58 23.04
N LEU A 255 -22.79 12.63 22.19
CA LEU A 255 -22.89 12.29 20.77
C LEU A 255 -23.57 10.91 20.59
N ASN A 256 -24.44 10.80 19.59
CA ASN A 256 -25.29 9.64 19.28
C ASN A 256 -26.32 9.25 20.34
N LYS A 257 -26.45 10.01 21.45
CA LYS A 257 -27.53 9.79 22.42
C LYS A 257 -28.87 10.14 21.79
N GLN A 258 -29.76 9.15 21.73
CA GLN A 258 -31.16 9.32 21.39
C GLN A 258 -31.98 9.62 22.66
N THR A 259 -32.80 10.65 22.62
CA THR A 259 -33.67 11.06 23.73
C THR A 259 -35.09 11.33 23.20
N GLU A 260 -36.08 11.19 24.07
CA GLU A 260 -37.48 11.38 23.73
C GLU A 260 -37.91 12.84 23.99
N TYR A 261 -38.64 13.44 23.06
CA TYR A 261 -39.37 14.68 23.27
C TYR A 261 -40.88 14.45 23.25
N LYS A 262 -41.62 15.25 24.02
CA LYS A 262 -43.07 15.16 24.17
C LYS A 262 -43.73 16.46 23.72
N CYS A 263 -44.83 16.35 22.98
CA CYS A 263 -45.64 17.49 22.61
C CYS A 263 -46.59 17.87 23.75
N LYS A 264 -46.90 19.16 23.88
CA LYS A 264 -47.88 19.68 24.85
C LYS A 264 -49.29 19.21 24.50
N SER A 265 -50.19 19.22 25.47
CA SER A 265 -51.59 18.84 25.26
C SER A 265 -52.23 19.66 24.12
N GLY A 266 -52.90 18.97 23.20
CA GLY A 266 -53.45 19.59 21.98
C GLY A 266 -52.54 19.54 20.74
N TYR A 267 -51.28 19.10 20.88
CA TYR A 267 -50.31 18.98 19.79
C TYR A 267 -49.83 17.53 19.62
N VAL A 268 -49.42 17.19 18.40
CA VAL A 268 -48.85 15.88 18.00
C VAL A 268 -47.66 16.09 17.07
N THR A 269 -46.78 15.10 16.97
CA THR A 269 -45.72 15.05 15.97
C THR A 269 -46.29 14.95 14.56
N ALA A 270 -45.46 15.15 13.53
CA ALA A 270 -45.88 15.05 12.13
C ALA A 270 -46.50 13.67 11.76
N ASP A 271 -46.10 12.61 12.47
CA ASP A 271 -46.65 11.25 12.34
C ASP A 271 -47.84 10.97 13.28
N GLY A 272 -48.41 12.00 13.92
CA GLY A 272 -49.62 11.91 14.73
C GLY A 272 -49.42 11.34 16.14
N LYS A 273 -48.18 11.18 16.61
CA LYS A 273 -47.86 10.67 17.95
C LYS A 273 -47.73 11.80 18.97
N THR A 274 -47.81 11.46 20.26
CA THR A 274 -47.65 12.42 21.36
C THR A 274 -46.18 12.65 21.73
N SER A 275 -45.28 11.78 21.28
CA SER A 275 -43.83 11.87 21.49
C SER A 275 -43.05 11.41 20.27
N GLY A 276 -41.82 11.89 20.16
CA GLY A 276 -40.87 11.52 19.12
C GLY A 276 -39.46 11.38 19.67
N LEU A 277 -38.55 10.88 18.85
CA LEU A 277 -37.15 10.68 19.20
C LEU A 277 -36.27 11.71 18.50
N ILE A 278 -35.20 12.13 19.17
CA ILE A 278 -34.18 13.02 18.62
C ILE A 278 -32.80 12.57 19.07
N THR A 279 -31.82 12.68 18.18
CA THR A 279 -30.45 12.20 18.43
C THR A 279 -29.46 13.36 18.40
N CYS A 280 -28.52 13.40 19.32
CA CYS A 280 -27.39 14.32 19.24
C CYS A 280 -26.39 13.85 18.17
N LEU A 281 -26.18 14.60 17.09
CA LEU A 281 -25.24 14.30 16.01
C LEU A 281 -23.99 15.19 16.06
N GLN A 282 -23.04 14.91 15.18
CA GLN A 282 -21.74 15.60 15.05
C GLN A 282 -21.88 17.13 14.89
N ASN A 283 -23.00 17.57 14.31
CA ASN A 283 -23.33 18.95 13.94
C ASN A 283 -24.49 19.53 14.77
N GLY A 284 -24.83 18.92 15.92
CA GLY A 284 -25.99 19.29 16.73
C GLY A 284 -27.13 18.27 16.62
N TRP A 285 -28.35 18.65 17.00
CA TRP A 285 -29.48 17.73 17.03
C TRP A 285 -29.92 17.27 15.63
N SER A 286 -30.33 16.00 15.50
CA SER A 286 -30.60 15.33 14.22
C SER A 286 -31.68 15.99 13.36
N SER A 287 -32.72 16.49 13.99
CA SER A 287 -33.89 17.07 13.32
C SER A 287 -34.62 17.95 14.33
N GLN A 288 -34.98 19.19 13.96
CA GLN A 288 -35.73 20.05 14.86
C GLN A 288 -37.14 19.47 15.08
N PRO A 289 -37.51 19.11 16.31
CA PRO A 289 -38.78 18.45 16.60
C PRO A 289 -39.94 19.43 16.42
N VAL A 290 -40.95 19.01 15.66
CA VAL A 290 -42.12 19.83 15.33
C VAL A 290 -43.36 19.22 15.97
N CYS A 291 -44.06 20.02 16.77
CA CYS A 291 -45.35 19.67 17.34
C CYS A 291 -46.45 20.51 16.67
N ILE A 292 -47.32 19.86 15.90
CA ILE A 292 -48.44 20.49 15.18
C ILE A 292 -49.76 20.29 15.93
N SER A 293 -50.68 21.25 15.80
CA SER A 293 -51.99 21.17 16.45
C SER A 293 -52.79 19.97 15.95
N LYS A 294 -53.44 19.23 16.87
CA LYS A 294 -54.33 18.11 16.55
C LYS A 294 -55.46 18.51 15.59
N TYR A 295 -55.89 19.78 15.65
CA TYR A 295 -56.96 20.32 14.81
C TYR A 295 -56.54 20.62 13.37
N LEU A 296 -55.23 20.70 13.08
CA LEU A 296 -54.69 20.86 11.72
C LEU A 296 -54.32 19.51 11.07
N SER A 297 -54.01 18.48 11.87
CA SER A 297 -53.66 17.13 11.41
C SER A 297 -54.84 16.39 10.73
N THR A 298 -56.08 16.72 11.09
CA THR A 298 -57.31 16.10 10.56
C THR A 298 -57.75 16.60 9.17
N SER A 299 -57.07 17.59 8.59
CA SER A 299 -57.48 18.19 7.31
C SER A 299 -56.86 17.53 6.06
N TYR A 300 -55.94 16.58 6.23
CA TYR A 300 -55.18 15.96 5.12
C TYR A 300 -55.67 14.58 4.63
N PHE A 301 -56.75 14.03 5.21
CA PHE A 301 -57.22 12.67 4.92
C PHE A 301 -58.67 12.57 4.41
N VAL A 302 -59.12 13.50 3.58
CA VAL A 302 -60.32 13.28 2.77
C VAL A 302 -60.07 13.80 1.36
N PHE A 303 -60.07 12.88 0.38
CA PHE A 303 -60.57 13.00 -1.00
C PHE A 303 -59.80 12.06 -1.94
N GLN A 304 -60.27 10.81 -2.05
CA GLN A 304 -60.12 10.02 -3.26
C GLN A 304 -61.45 10.01 -4.04
N SER A 305 -61.39 10.52 -5.28
CA SER A 305 -62.27 10.23 -6.43
C SER A 305 -63.60 11.04 -6.57
N PRO A 306 -64.16 11.20 -7.79
CA PRO A 306 -64.24 12.50 -8.48
C PRO A 306 -65.68 12.90 -8.89
N ILE A 307 -65.94 14.18 -9.23
CA ILE A 307 -66.86 14.64 -10.32
C ILE A 307 -66.86 16.18 -10.45
N MET A 308 -66.53 16.62 -11.68
CA MET A 308 -66.80 17.85 -12.44
C MET A 308 -66.95 19.28 -11.84
N LYS A 309 -66.00 20.12 -12.30
CA LYS A 309 -66.13 21.39 -13.08
C LYS A 309 -66.35 22.75 -12.39
N ARG A 310 -65.28 23.56 -12.57
CA ARG A 310 -65.13 25.03 -12.78
C ARG A 310 -65.62 25.92 -11.61
N THR A 311 -64.80 26.83 -11.08
CA THR A 311 -64.26 28.01 -11.79
C THR A 311 -63.04 28.60 -11.05
N THR A 312 -61.97 28.92 -11.81
CA THR A 312 -60.85 29.88 -11.63
C THR A 312 -60.40 30.35 -10.23
N PHE A 313 -59.13 30.13 -9.84
CA PHE A 313 -58.00 31.09 -9.96
C PHE A 313 -56.65 30.47 -9.50
N TRP A 314 -55.62 30.60 -10.36
CA TRP A 314 -54.17 30.78 -10.15
C TRP A 314 -53.40 29.96 -9.09
N GLY A 315 -52.52 29.09 -9.60
CA GLY A 315 -51.43 28.45 -8.86
C GLY A 315 -50.56 27.59 -9.79
N ILE A 316 -49.43 28.14 -10.21
CA ILE A 316 -48.42 27.52 -11.07
C ILE A 316 -47.83 26.29 -10.36
N SER A 317 -47.83 25.13 -11.01
CA SER A 317 -46.96 24.00 -10.66
C SER A 317 -45.91 23.83 -11.75
N SER A 318 -44.65 23.79 -11.33
CA SER A 318 -43.53 23.45 -12.19
C SER A 318 -43.44 21.93 -12.31
N ARG A 319 -43.77 21.39 -13.49
CA ARG A 319 -43.13 20.18 -14.04
C ARG A 319 -42.63 20.47 -15.44
N ARG A 320 -41.39 20.06 -15.68
CA ARG A 320 -40.63 20.17 -16.92
C ARG A 320 -41.36 19.49 -18.09
N SER A 321 -41.31 20.11 -19.26
CA SER A 321 -41.13 19.39 -20.52
C SER A 321 -40.52 20.31 -21.57
N CYS A 322 -39.41 19.88 -22.15
CA CYS A 322 -38.74 20.56 -23.27
C CYS A 322 -39.48 20.29 -24.57
N ARG A 323 -39.60 21.29 -25.44
CA ARG A 323 -39.72 21.10 -26.89
C ARG A 323 -38.84 22.12 -27.61
N SER A 324 -38.12 21.58 -28.59
CA SER A 324 -37.05 22.13 -29.42
C SER A 324 -37.50 23.18 -30.44
N SER A 325 -36.48 23.89 -30.95
CA SER A 325 -36.39 24.76 -32.14
C SER A 325 -37.23 26.04 -32.07
N GLU A 326 -36.70 27.26 -32.22
CA GLU A 326 -35.76 27.75 -33.23
C GLU A 326 -34.92 28.95 -32.75
N ASN A 327 -33.79 29.16 -33.43
CA ASN A 327 -32.75 30.19 -33.35
C ASN A 327 -33.10 31.56 -32.74
N CYS A 328 -32.18 32.08 -31.93
CA CYS A 328 -31.78 33.48 -32.07
C CYS A 328 -30.29 33.68 -31.73
N SER A 329 -29.65 34.45 -32.60
CA SER A 329 -28.22 34.64 -32.80
C SER A 329 -27.53 35.50 -31.74
N THR A 330 -26.22 35.29 -31.68
CA THR A 330 -25.18 36.02 -30.93
C THR A 330 -25.16 37.52 -31.17
N SER A 331 -25.08 38.32 -30.10
CA SER A 331 -24.31 39.58 -30.08
C SER A 331 -23.99 40.04 -28.64
N THR A 332 -22.71 39.98 -28.29
CA THR A 332 -21.89 40.98 -27.59
C THR A 332 -22.47 41.90 -26.51
N SER A 333 -21.76 41.92 -25.36
CA SER A 333 -21.74 42.92 -24.26
C SER A 333 -23.06 43.07 -23.48
N SER A 334 -23.12 42.92 -22.16
CA SER A 334 -22.33 43.63 -21.15
C SER A 334 -22.49 42.94 -19.80
N HIS A 335 -21.46 42.99 -18.95
CA HIS A 335 -21.57 42.75 -17.52
C HIS A 335 -22.78 43.51 -16.93
N HIS A 336 -23.81 42.78 -16.49
CA HIS A 336 -24.83 43.30 -15.59
C HIS A 336 -24.74 42.53 -14.27
N TYR A 337 -24.03 43.17 -13.34
CA TYR A 337 -24.07 42.95 -11.91
C TYR A 337 -25.52 42.81 -11.42
N PHE A 338 -25.82 41.70 -10.76
CA PHE A 338 -26.95 41.64 -9.83
C PHE A 338 -26.48 42.18 -8.48
N LEU A 339 -26.87 43.41 -8.18
CA LEU A 339 -26.74 44.03 -6.85
C LEU A 339 -27.70 43.32 -5.87
N ASP A 340 -27.17 42.47 -4.99
CA ASP A 340 -27.79 42.26 -3.68
C ASP A 340 -27.48 43.48 -2.81
N SER A 341 -28.53 44.16 -2.37
CA SER A 341 -28.51 45.40 -1.57
C SER A 341 -27.81 45.30 -0.20
N GLN A 342 -27.15 44.18 0.12
CA GLN A 342 -26.44 43.93 1.38
C GLN A 342 -24.95 43.58 1.23
N GLY A 343 -24.40 43.56 0.00
CA GLY A 343 -22.96 43.36 -0.24
C GLY A 343 -22.42 41.97 0.15
N LYS A 344 -23.29 40.95 0.17
CA LYS A 344 -22.98 39.58 0.61
C LYS A 344 -22.52 38.71 -0.56
N CYS A 345 -21.54 37.85 -0.34
CA CYS A 345 -21.06 36.89 -1.34
C CYS A 345 -21.81 35.55 -1.24
N GLY A 346 -21.98 34.87 -2.38
CA GLY A 346 -22.43 33.48 -2.43
C GLY A 346 -21.31 32.49 -2.03
N PRO A 347 -21.52 31.18 -2.19
CA PRO A 347 -20.49 30.18 -1.92
C PRO A 347 -19.18 30.50 -2.68
N PRO A 348 -18.02 30.33 -2.03
CA PRO A 348 -16.72 30.59 -2.64
C PRO A 348 -16.43 29.62 -3.80
N PRO A 349 -15.66 30.03 -4.83
CA PRO A 349 -15.38 29.22 -6.01
C PRO A 349 -14.50 28.00 -5.69
N PRO A 350 -14.74 26.82 -6.26
CA PRO A 350 -13.81 25.70 -6.12
C PRO A 350 -12.47 26.00 -6.80
N ILE A 351 -11.38 25.44 -6.26
CA ILE A 351 -10.04 25.50 -6.88
C ILE A 351 -9.54 24.08 -7.18
N ASP A 352 -8.69 23.94 -8.19
CA ASP A 352 -8.09 22.65 -8.53
C ASP A 352 -7.08 22.21 -7.45
N ASN A 353 -7.10 20.93 -7.09
CA ASN A 353 -6.17 20.30 -6.13
C ASN A 353 -6.10 20.99 -4.76
N GLY A 354 -7.15 21.71 -4.36
CA GLY A 354 -7.30 22.31 -3.04
C GLY A 354 -8.75 22.36 -2.59
N ASP A 355 -8.95 22.47 -1.29
CA ASP A 355 -10.28 22.50 -0.66
C ASP A 355 -10.31 23.52 0.48
N ILE A 356 -11.51 23.92 0.88
CA ILE A 356 -11.72 24.89 1.95
C ILE A 356 -11.70 24.15 3.29
N THR A 357 -10.92 24.64 4.25
CA THR A 357 -10.73 23.95 5.54
C THR A 357 -11.91 24.10 6.50
N SER A 358 -12.80 25.06 6.24
CA SER A 358 -13.94 25.41 7.08
C SER A 358 -15.28 25.02 6.46
N LEU A 359 -16.33 24.90 7.28
CA LEU A 359 -17.67 24.56 6.79
C LEU A 359 -18.22 25.68 5.89
N LEU A 360 -18.64 25.28 4.68
CA LEU A 360 -19.24 26.16 3.70
C LEU A 360 -20.62 26.66 4.15
N GLN A 361 -20.84 27.97 4.04
CA GLN A 361 -22.11 28.63 4.24
C GLN A 361 -22.73 28.97 2.88
N SER A 362 -24.05 29.11 2.81
CA SER A 362 -24.72 29.52 1.57
C SER A 362 -24.57 31.02 1.27
N VAL A 363 -24.21 31.84 2.28
CA VAL A 363 -24.10 33.31 2.18
C VAL A 363 -23.02 33.84 3.12
N TYR A 364 -22.21 34.79 2.66
CA TYR A 364 -21.10 35.38 3.41
C TYR A 364 -21.21 36.91 3.49
N PRO A 365 -21.25 37.51 4.71
CA PRO A 365 -21.16 38.95 4.89
C PRO A 365 -19.86 39.57 4.34
N PRO A 366 -19.88 40.83 3.89
CA PRO A 366 -18.66 41.52 3.48
C PRO A 366 -17.65 41.61 4.62
N GLY A 367 -16.38 41.32 4.32
CA GLY A 367 -15.27 41.21 5.28
C GLY A 367 -15.02 39.80 5.82
N MET A 368 -15.93 38.85 5.61
CA MET A 368 -15.68 37.44 5.95
C MET A 368 -14.68 36.81 5.00
N SER A 369 -13.93 35.84 5.51
CA SER A 369 -12.95 35.09 4.72
C SER A 369 -13.07 33.59 4.92
N VAL A 370 -12.69 32.85 3.89
CA VAL A 370 -12.55 31.39 3.91
C VAL A 370 -11.12 31.01 3.60
N GLU A 371 -10.63 29.94 4.21
CA GLU A 371 -9.25 29.49 4.08
C GLU A 371 -9.19 28.28 3.15
N TYR A 372 -8.31 28.34 2.15
CA TYR A 372 -8.03 27.21 1.27
C TYR A 372 -6.79 26.45 1.71
N GLN A 373 -6.83 25.14 1.52
CA GLN A 373 -5.73 24.22 1.74
C GLN A 373 -5.56 23.32 0.52
N CYS A 374 -4.35 23.27 -0.01
CA CYS A 374 -4.01 22.35 -1.09
C CYS A 374 -3.93 20.90 -0.60
N GLN A 375 -4.24 19.97 -1.50
CA GLN A 375 -4.09 18.53 -1.30
C GLN A 375 -2.59 18.17 -1.13
N ALA A 376 -2.32 16.97 -0.61
CA ALA A 376 -0.94 16.50 -0.42
C ALA A 376 -0.15 16.54 -1.75
N CYS A 377 1.11 16.99 -1.68
CA CYS A 377 2.02 17.19 -2.84
C CYS A 377 1.69 18.40 -3.75
N TYR A 378 0.72 19.24 -3.37
CA TYR A 378 0.48 20.54 -3.99
C TYR A 378 0.77 21.67 -3.01
N GLU A 379 1.33 22.77 -3.51
CA GLU A 379 1.67 23.93 -2.72
C GLU A 379 0.84 25.16 -3.13
N LEU A 380 0.41 25.91 -2.11
CA LEU A 380 -0.46 27.06 -2.27
C LEU A 380 0.33 28.27 -2.75
N GLN A 381 -0.02 28.77 -3.93
CA GLN A 381 0.46 30.02 -4.51
C GLN A 381 -0.65 31.07 -4.45
N GLY A 382 -0.35 32.23 -3.86
CA GLY A 382 -1.30 33.33 -3.68
C GLY A 382 -1.81 33.46 -2.24
N ASN A 383 -2.90 34.20 -2.05
CA ASN A 383 -3.45 34.40 -0.71
C ASN A 383 -4.31 33.21 -0.30
N ARG A 384 -3.93 32.58 0.80
CA ARG A 384 -4.64 31.46 1.42
C ARG A 384 -6.07 31.82 1.85
N ASN A 385 -6.30 33.08 2.21
CA ASN A 385 -7.60 33.56 2.67
C ASN A 385 -8.31 34.29 1.53
N LEU A 386 -9.45 33.75 1.11
CA LEU A 386 -10.35 34.37 0.16
C LEU A 386 -11.33 35.28 0.90
N VAL A 387 -11.35 36.57 0.58
CA VAL A 387 -12.14 37.58 1.31
C VAL A 387 -13.33 38.02 0.46
N CYS A 388 -14.52 38.05 1.07
CA CYS A 388 -15.71 38.63 0.46
C CYS A 388 -15.66 40.15 0.57
N GLN A 389 -15.62 40.85 -0.57
CA GLN A 389 -15.59 42.30 -0.65
C GLN A 389 -16.74 42.78 -1.55
N ASN A 390 -17.71 43.48 -0.95
CA ASN A 390 -18.82 44.13 -1.66
C ASN A 390 -19.59 43.19 -2.62
N GLY A 391 -19.79 41.93 -2.24
CA GLY A 391 -20.51 40.93 -3.05
C GLY A 391 -19.65 40.14 -4.04
N GLU A 392 -18.36 40.46 -4.16
CA GLU A 392 -17.39 39.70 -4.97
C GLU A 392 -16.29 39.08 -4.09
N TRP A 393 -15.85 37.88 -4.47
CA TRP A 393 -14.70 37.25 -3.83
C TRP A 393 -13.39 37.83 -4.39
N SER A 394 -12.38 37.98 -3.53
CA SER A 394 -11.00 38.27 -3.96
C SER A 394 -10.43 37.15 -4.85
N GLU A 395 -9.28 37.36 -5.49
CA GLU A 395 -8.67 36.31 -6.32
C GLU A 395 -8.32 35.04 -5.51
N PRO A 396 -8.74 33.84 -5.96
CA PRO A 396 -8.46 32.60 -5.26
C PRO A 396 -7.03 32.10 -5.43
N PRO A 397 -6.47 31.37 -4.44
CA PRO A 397 -5.14 30.80 -4.55
C PRO A 397 -5.11 29.64 -5.54
N LYS A 398 -3.91 29.35 -6.07
CA LYS A 398 -3.65 28.20 -6.94
C LYS A 398 -2.86 27.15 -6.19
N CYS A 399 -3.14 25.87 -6.45
CA CYS A 399 -2.37 24.77 -5.92
C CYS A 399 -1.44 24.24 -7.02
N LEU A 400 -0.15 24.56 -6.92
CA LEU A 400 0.86 24.13 -7.87
C LEU A 400 1.46 22.79 -7.44
N GLU A 401 1.67 21.88 -8.39
CA GLU A 401 2.29 20.58 -8.11
C GLU A 401 3.77 20.76 -7.70
N ALA A 402 4.17 20.17 -6.58
CA ALA A 402 5.56 20.15 -6.15
C ALA A 402 6.35 19.09 -6.92
N CYS A 403 7.63 19.34 -7.19
CA CYS A 403 8.46 18.35 -7.87
C CYS A 403 8.94 17.28 -6.90
N VAL A 404 8.71 16.03 -7.26
CA VAL A 404 9.20 14.86 -6.53
C VAL A 404 10.44 14.33 -7.24
N ILE A 405 11.59 14.39 -6.57
CA ILE A 405 12.84 13.83 -7.08
C ILE A 405 12.95 12.37 -6.67
N SER A 406 12.80 11.46 -7.64
CA SER A 406 12.89 10.02 -7.40
C SER A 406 14.36 9.56 -7.35
N GLU A 407 14.72 8.81 -6.30
CA GLU A 407 16.03 8.14 -6.20
C GLU A 407 16.29 7.19 -7.37
N GLU A 408 15.25 6.55 -7.91
CA GLU A 408 15.35 5.68 -9.07
C GLU A 408 15.78 6.46 -10.32
N THR A 409 15.20 7.65 -10.52
CA THR A 409 15.54 8.53 -11.65
C THR A 409 16.98 9.04 -11.52
N MET A 410 17.39 9.45 -10.32
CA MET A 410 18.78 9.85 -10.06
C MET A 410 19.77 8.71 -10.31
N ARG A 411 19.45 7.48 -9.89
CA ARG A 411 20.28 6.29 -10.12
C ARG A 411 20.40 5.97 -11.62
N LYS A 412 19.30 6.04 -12.37
CA LYS A 412 19.28 5.81 -13.82
C LYS A 412 20.13 6.80 -14.59
N HIS A 413 20.17 8.06 -14.13
CA HIS A 413 20.96 9.13 -14.75
C HIS A 413 22.39 9.25 -14.19
N HIS A 414 22.78 8.39 -13.23
CA HIS A 414 24.08 8.42 -12.53
C HIS A 414 24.41 9.77 -11.87
N ILE A 415 23.38 10.43 -11.34
CA ILE A 415 23.46 11.74 -10.69
C ILE A 415 23.04 11.63 -9.21
N GLN A 416 23.36 12.66 -8.44
CA GLN A 416 22.93 12.85 -7.06
C GLN A 416 22.70 14.33 -6.80
N LEU A 417 21.88 14.68 -5.82
CA LEU A 417 21.75 16.06 -5.37
C LEU A 417 23.08 16.56 -4.81
N ARG A 418 23.47 17.78 -5.18
CA ARG A 418 24.72 18.41 -4.74
C ARG A 418 24.74 18.66 -3.23
N TRP A 419 23.58 18.99 -2.69
CA TRP A 419 23.34 19.18 -1.26
C TRP A 419 22.27 18.19 -0.82
N LYS A 420 22.55 17.39 0.20
CA LYS A 420 21.57 16.48 0.81
C LYS A 420 20.97 17.16 2.04
N PRO A 421 19.76 17.74 1.98
CA PRO A 421 18.99 18.01 3.17
C PRO A 421 18.36 16.69 3.66
N ASP A 422 18.47 16.41 4.95
CA ASP A 422 18.24 15.12 5.62
C ASP A 422 16.81 14.53 5.54
N THR A 423 15.94 14.89 4.59
CA THR A 423 14.63 14.20 4.36
C THR A 423 13.75 14.77 3.24
N LYS A 424 14.14 15.84 2.53
CA LYS A 424 13.24 16.49 1.55
C LYS A 424 13.58 16.13 0.11
N LEU A 425 12.89 15.13 -0.45
CA LEU A 425 12.86 14.81 -1.89
C LEU A 425 11.79 15.63 -2.66
N TYR A 426 11.14 16.57 -1.98
CA TYR A 426 10.10 17.45 -2.52
C TYR A 426 10.64 18.87 -2.63
N PHE A 427 10.60 19.42 -3.84
CA PHE A 427 11.03 20.77 -4.16
C PHE A 427 9.82 21.59 -4.60
N LYS A 428 9.71 22.81 -4.09
CA LYS A 428 8.63 23.73 -4.42
C LYS A 428 8.75 24.16 -5.88
N THR A 429 7.63 24.47 -6.53
CA THR A 429 7.70 25.16 -7.83
C THR A 429 8.48 26.47 -7.63
N GLU A 430 9.43 26.75 -8.52
CA GLU A 430 10.46 27.79 -8.47
C GLU A 430 11.70 27.50 -7.60
N ASP A 431 11.77 26.38 -6.88
CA ASP A 431 13.00 25.97 -6.18
C ASP A 431 14.10 25.61 -7.18
N ASN A 432 15.33 26.05 -6.88
CA ASN A 432 16.53 25.67 -7.61
C ASN A 432 17.07 24.34 -7.09
N ILE A 433 17.20 23.37 -8.00
CA ILE A 433 17.73 22.03 -7.74
C ILE A 433 19.08 21.93 -8.41
N GLU A 434 20.11 21.62 -7.63
CA GLU A 434 21.46 21.36 -8.12
C GLU A 434 21.82 19.87 -8.03
N PHE A 435 22.21 19.30 -9.16
CA PHE A 435 22.70 17.94 -9.29
C PHE A 435 24.22 17.91 -9.48
N MET A 436 24.83 16.78 -9.16
CA MET A 436 26.22 16.45 -9.48
C MET A 436 26.33 14.98 -9.90
N CYS A 437 27.37 14.61 -10.64
CA CYS A 437 27.60 13.21 -10.99
C CYS A 437 27.96 12.38 -9.76
N GLN A 438 27.54 11.12 -9.78
CA GLN A 438 28.02 10.12 -8.82
C GLN A 438 29.51 9.82 -9.05
N HIS A 439 30.18 9.30 -8.02
CA HIS A 439 31.61 9.03 -8.09
C HIS A 439 31.94 8.05 -9.22
N GLY A 440 32.91 8.40 -10.07
CA GLY A 440 33.30 7.60 -11.24
C GLY A 440 32.48 7.83 -12.52
N TYR A 441 31.58 8.82 -12.53
CA TYR A 441 30.82 9.25 -13.71
C TYR A 441 31.12 10.71 -14.05
N HIS A 442 31.06 11.05 -15.34
CA HIS A 442 31.32 12.38 -15.88
C HIS A 442 30.07 12.97 -16.56
N PRO A 443 29.92 14.31 -16.59
CA PRO A 443 28.79 14.96 -17.26
C PRO A 443 28.71 14.58 -18.74
N VAL A 444 27.56 14.04 -19.17
CA VAL A 444 27.25 13.78 -20.58
C VAL A 444 26.39 14.91 -21.15
N THR A 445 25.48 15.45 -20.33
CA THR A 445 24.67 16.62 -20.68
C THR A 445 25.44 17.92 -20.41
N PRO A 446 25.08 19.05 -21.07
CA PRO A 446 25.73 20.35 -20.85
C PRO A 446 25.72 20.79 -19.38
N GLN A 447 26.76 21.51 -18.95
CA GLN A 447 26.93 21.88 -17.54
C GLN A 447 25.77 22.70 -16.96
N HIS A 448 25.08 23.51 -17.77
CA HIS A 448 23.94 24.31 -17.31
C HIS A 448 22.72 23.46 -16.92
N THR A 449 22.59 22.22 -17.40
CA THR A 449 21.46 21.34 -17.03
C THR A 449 21.59 20.74 -15.63
N PHE A 450 22.75 20.90 -14.98
CA PHE A 450 22.97 20.46 -13.60
C PHE A 450 22.36 21.40 -12.56
N ARG A 451 21.88 22.57 -12.99
CA ARG A 451 21.07 23.47 -12.17
C ARG A 451 19.74 23.69 -12.89
N THR A 452 18.67 23.17 -12.33
CA THR A 452 17.32 23.27 -12.89
C THR A 452 16.38 23.86 -11.87
N THR A 453 15.27 24.41 -12.33
CA THR A 453 14.19 24.88 -11.48
C THR A 453 13.04 23.88 -11.55
N CYS A 454 12.38 23.63 -10.42
CA CYS A 454 11.13 22.89 -10.40
C CYS A 454 10.02 23.75 -11.01
N LEU A 455 9.27 23.24 -11.98
CA LEU A 455 8.15 23.95 -12.60
C LEU A 455 6.93 23.03 -12.66
N GLU A 456 5.95 23.25 -11.78
CA GLU A 456 4.67 22.53 -11.75
C GLU A 456 4.84 21.01 -11.89
N GLY A 457 5.54 20.42 -10.91
CA GLY A 457 5.80 18.97 -10.87
C GLY A 457 6.89 18.46 -11.84
N LYS A 458 7.39 19.30 -12.76
CA LYS A 458 8.37 18.89 -13.78
C LYS A 458 9.78 19.34 -13.44
N VAL A 459 10.72 18.40 -13.58
CA VAL A 459 12.17 18.62 -13.41
C VAL A 459 12.90 18.01 -14.59
N VAL A 460 13.80 18.79 -15.18
CA VAL A 460 14.70 18.30 -16.23
C VAL A 460 15.95 17.73 -15.57
N TYR A 461 16.21 16.44 -15.80
CA TYR A 461 17.34 15.74 -15.19
C TYR A 461 18.57 15.77 -16.11
N PRO A 462 19.76 16.15 -15.60
CA PRO A 462 21.02 15.94 -16.30
C PRO A 462 21.35 14.44 -16.38
N SER A 463 22.37 14.07 -17.18
CA SER A 463 22.86 12.70 -17.23
C SER A 463 24.38 12.66 -17.12
N CYS A 464 24.89 11.66 -16.40
CA CYS A 464 26.30 11.34 -16.32
C CYS A 464 26.56 9.94 -16.89
N GLY A 465 27.74 9.75 -17.46
CA GLY A 465 28.17 8.51 -18.10
C GLY A 465 29.61 8.20 -17.75
N LYS A 466 30.04 6.97 -18.04
CA LYS A 466 31.46 6.61 -17.97
C LYS A 466 32.12 6.98 -19.29
N ASN A 467 33.37 7.40 -19.25
CA ASN A 467 34.16 7.49 -20.48
C ASN A 467 34.24 6.09 -21.07
N ILE A 468 33.81 5.96 -22.31
CA ILE A 468 34.07 4.78 -23.13
C ILE A 468 35.41 5.07 -23.78
N ASP A 469 36.48 4.53 -23.20
CA ASP A 469 37.74 4.35 -23.92
C ASP A 469 37.61 3.17 -24.88
#